data_AF-A0A4R2BHJ0-F1
#
_entry.id   AF-A0A4R2BHJ0-F1
#
_cell.length_a   1.000
_cell.length_b   1.000
_cell.length_c   1.000
_cell.angle_alpha   90.00
_cell.angle_beta   90.00
_cell.angle_gamma   90.00
#
_symmetry.space_group_name_H-M   'P 1'
#
loop_
_entity.id
_entity.type
_entity.pdbx_description
1 polymer ?
#
loop_
_entity_poly.entity_id
_entity_poly.type
_entity_poly.pdbx_seq_one_letter_code
_entity_poly.pdbx_strand_id
1 'polypeptide(L)' 'MEDSLTIGELAPDFSLAATTAEKLSLTDYRNSKNILIAFYGMDFTPG' A
#
# COMPACT_ATOMS: atom_id res chain seq x y z
N MET A 1 -15.11 10.43 -8.74
CA MET A 1 -13.91 11.02 -9.35
C MET A 1 -12.80 10.04 -9.05
N GLU A 2 -12.23 9.38 -10.06
CA GLU A 2 -11.01 8.60 -9.87
C GLU A 2 -9.86 9.54 -9.48
N ASP A 3 -9.39 9.44 -8.24
CA ASP A 3 -8.13 10.07 -7.83
C ASP A 3 -6.98 9.36 -8.55
N SER A 4 -6.49 9.94 -9.64
CA SER A 4 -5.25 9.50 -10.28
C SER A 4 -4.06 9.86 -9.39
N LEU A 5 -3.12 8.93 -9.24
CA LEU A 5 -1.88 9.18 -8.52
C LEU A 5 -1.00 10.17 -9.30
N THR A 6 -0.61 11.26 -8.65
CA THR A 6 0.31 12.26 -9.24
C THR A 6 1.71 12.13 -8.64
N ILE A 7 2.73 12.23 -9.50
CA ILE A 7 4.13 12.21 -9.05
C ILE A 7 4.41 13.43 -8.17
N GLY A 8 5.04 13.19 -7.01
CA GLY A 8 5.40 14.24 -6.05
C GLY A 8 4.31 14.55 -5.02
N GLU A 9 3.09 14.04 -5.22
CA GLU A 9 2.04 14.11 -4.21
C GLU A 9 2.21 13.01 -3.16
N LEU A 10 1.69 13.30 -1.96
CA LEU A 10 1.68 12.32 -0.89
C LEU A 10 0.78 11.15 -1.28
N ALA A 11 1.29 9.92 -1.14
CA ALA A 11 0.50 8.72 -1.39
C ALA A 11 -0.78 8.71 -0.51
N PRO A 12 -1.95 8.36 -1.09
CA PRO A 12 -3.19 8.24 -0.34
C PRO A 12 -3.05 7.27 0.83
N ASP A 13 -3.61 7.65 1.98
CA ASP A 13 -3.56 6.76 3.15
C ASP A 13 -4.61 5.65 3.04
N PHE A 14 -4.25 4.47 3.53
CA PHE A 14 -5.15 3.35 3.67
C PHE A 14 -4.68 2.44 4.80
N SER A 15 -5.60 1.65 5.34
CA SER A 15 -5.24 0.61 6.30
C SER A 15 -5.86 -0.72 5.92
N LEU A 16 -5.06 -1.78 5.98
CA LEU A 16 -5.45 -3.14 5.61
C LEU A 16 -5.11 -4.12 6.73
N ALA A 17 -5.86 -5.22 6.81
CA ALA A 17 -5.45 -6.36 7.60
C ALA A 17 -4.19 -6.97 6.99
N ALA A 18 -3.29 -7.47 7.83
CA ALA A 18 -2.05 -8.09 7.38
C ALA A 18 -1.97 -9.55 7.82
N THR A 19 -1.12 -10.31 7.15
CA THR A 19 -0.80 -11.68 7.55
C THR A 19 0.12 -11.73 8.76
N THR A 20 0.87 -10.65 9.00
CA THR A 20 1.87 -10.53 10.08
C THR A 20 1.40 -9.66 11.26
N ALA A 21 0.29 -8.95 11.11
CA ALA A 21 -0.27 -8.06 12.11
C ALA A 21 -1.78 -7.91 11.90
N GLU A 22 -2.53 -7.55 12.93
CA GLU A 22 -3.99 -7.37 12.82
C GLU A 22 -4.37 -6.31 11.79
N LYS A 23 -3.63 -5.19 11.76
CA LYS A 23 -3.87 -4.07 10.85
C LYS A 23 -2.59 -3.24 10.65
N LEU A 24 -2.34 -2.80 9.42
CA LEU A 24 -1.25 -1.90 9.04
C LEU A 24 -1.81 -0.69 8.30
N SER A 25 -1.22 0.49 8.52
CA SER A 25 -1.55 1.72 7.79
C SER A 25 -0.36 2.21 6.98
N LEU A 26 -0.60 2.87 5.85
CA LEU A 26 0.49 3.46 5.07
C LEU A 26 1.18 4.60 5.86
N THR A 27 0.41 5.33 6.66
CA THR A 27 0.89 6.35 7.60
C THR A 27 1.94 5.84 8.58
N ASP A 28 1.91 4.56 8.99
CA ASP A 28 2.87 3.96 9.93
C ASP A 28 4.31 3.96 9.39
N TYR A 29 4.47 4.06 8.07
CA TYR A 29 5.77 3.98 7.39
C TYR A 29 6.30 5.33 6.88
N ARG A 30 5.54 6.42 7.03
CA ARG A 30 5.94 7.74 6.53
C ARG A 30 7.25 8.21 7.16
N ASN A 31 8.12 8.82 6.34
CA ASN A 31 9.42 9.36 6.76
C ASN A 31 10.38 8.37 7.44
N SER A 32 10.09 7.07 7.37
CA SER A 32 10.94 6.03 7.98
C SER A 32 11.92 5.41 6.99
N LYS A 33 11.45 5.12 5.77
CA LYS A 33 12.19 4.51 4.67
C LYS A 33 11.41 4.65 3.35
N ASN A 34 12.06 4.35 2.24
CA ASN A 34 11.38 4.18 0.97
C ASN A 34 10.54 2.89 0.99
N ILE A 35 9.31 2.96 0.46
CA ILE A 35 8.35 1.84 0.45
C ILE A 35 7.91 1.60 -1.00
N LEU A 36 7.79 0.32 -1.39
CA LEU A 36 7.16 -0.11 -2.63
C LEU A 36 5.86 -0.85 -2.28
N ILE A 37 4.76 -0.46 -2.91
CA ILE A 37 3.45 -1.11 -2.76
C ILE A 37 3.16 -1.82 -4.07
N ALA A 38 2.84 -3.11 -3.99
CA ALA A 38 2.46 -3.93 -5.14
C ALA A 38 1.13 -4.62 -4.84
N PHE A 39 0.20 -4.49 -5.77
CA PHE A 39 -1.02 -5.29 -5.80
C PHE A 39 -0.81 -6.43 -6.79
N TYR A 40 -1.11 -7.64 -6.37
CA TYR A 40 -1.15 -8.81 -7.24
C TYR A 40 -2.53 -9.44 -7.14
N GLY A 41 -2.86 -10.32 -8.10
CA GLY A 41 -4.19 -10.92 -8.22
C GLY A 41 -4.52 -11.83 -7.04
N MET A 42 -4.31 -13.14 -7.23
CA MET A 42 -4.65 -14.15 -6.24
C MET A 42 -3.44 -15.02 -5.94
N ASP A 43 -3.31 -15.43 -4.68
CA ASP A 43 -2.32 -16.41 -4.26
C ASP A 43 -2.43 -17.70 -5.09
N PHE A 44 -1.29 -18.37 -5.31
CA PHE A 44 -1.20 -19.67 -6.00
C PHE A 44 -1.73 -19.70 -7.44
N THR A 45 -1.78 -18.54 -8.13
CA THR A 45 -2.12 -18.48 -9.55
C THR A 45 -0.85 -18.39 -10.41
N PRO A 46 -0.75 -19.13 -11.54
CA PRO A 46 0.29 -18.86 -12.53
C PRO A 46 0.06 -17.47 -13.13
N GLY A 47 1.14 -16.71 -13.28
CA GLY A 47 1.13 -15.39 -13.90
C GLY A 47 1.08 -15.45 -15.42
#